data_AF-A0A816TY02-F1
#
_entry.id   AF-A0A816TY02-F1
#
_cell.length_a   1.000
_cell.length_b   1.000
_cell.length_c   1.000
_cell.angle_alpha   90.00
_cell.angle_beta   90.00
_cell.angle_gamma   90.00
#
_symmetry.space_group_name_H-M   'P 1'
#
loop_
_entity.id
_entity.type
_entity.pdbx_description
1 polymer ?
#
loop_
_entity_poly.entity_id
_entity_poly.type
_entity_poly.pdbx_seq_one_letter_code
_entity_poly.pdbx_strand_id
1 'polypeptide(L)'
;MIISATGYIRQFPFFSEEHAQMMNLIESNGNIELNLYRRAIPVGIPNIAFIGFTGSINYWMVAEVASHWISDYFLNRLRLPSSEEKMYDEIRTNRDFIRKMFRQEEHEFRYYWAAPMEIYMNDMGLALHRTNNWISEYFGVYRPDRLKGLHEERKIIAQTGHRPRRFYFSFQLNMLLIMLLMLLYLIL
;
A
#
# COMPACT_ATOMS: atom_id res chain seq x y z
N MET A 1 11.63 36.06 21.43
CA MET A 1 10.73 34.90 21.24
C MET A 1 11.55 33.77 20.66
N ILE A 2 11.52 32.60 21.28
CA ILE A 2 12.18 31.38 20.77
C ILE A 2 11.06 30.41 20.36
N ILE A 3 11.10 29.91 19.13
CA ILE A 3 10.21 28.86 18.65
C ILE A 3 11.07 27.60 18.44
N SER A 4 10.78 26.54 19.19
CA SER A 4 11.47 25.25 19.05
C SER A 4 10.69 24.36 18.09
N ALA A 5 11.16 24.26 16.84
CA ALA A 5 10.57 23.43 15.78
C ALA A 5 11.28 22.07 15.65
N THR A 6 11.52 21.38 16.77
CA THR A 6 12.35 20.16 16.87
C THR A 6 11.59 18.86 16.57
N GLY A 7 10.35 18.94 16.10
CA GLY A 7 9.54 17.77 15.74
C GLY A 7 8.72 17.19 16.89
N TYR A 8 8.38 15.90 16.78
CA TYR A 8 7.47 15.19 17.70
C TYR A 8 8.02 13.80 18.03
N ILE A 9 7.75 13.35 19.25
CA ILE A 9 7.97 11.98 19.70
C ILE A 9 6.62 11.26 19.70
N ARG A 10 6.61 10.01 19.23
CA ARG A 10 5.42 9.13 19.28
C ARG A 10 5.57 8.19 20.46
N GLN A 11 4.47 7.87 21.15
CA GLN A 11 4.41 6.92 22.26
C GLN A 11 3.09 6.15 22.21
N PHE A 12 3.11 4.89 22.66
CA PHE A 12 1.92 4.04 22.74
C PHE A 12 1.79 3.45 24.17
N PRO A 13 1.49 4.30 25.18
CA PRO A 13 1.54 3.92 26.61
C PRO A 13 0.44 2.95 27.05
N PHE A 14 -0.41 2.50 26.11
CA PHE A 14 -1.54 1.62 26.36
C PHE A 14 -1.25 0.15 26.05
N PHE A 15 -0.08 -0.18 25.49
CA PHE A 15 0.33 -1.57 25.30
C PHE A 15 0.96 -2.15 26.57
N SER A 16 0.71 -3.44 26.82
CA SER A 16 1.47 -4.19 27.82
C SER A 16 2.94 -4.31 27.40
N GLU A 17 3.83 -4.52 28.36
CA GLU A 17 5.26 -4.74 28.08
C GLU A 17 5.48 -5.93 27.12
N GLU A 18 4.70 -6.99 27.28
CA GLU A 18 4.72 -8.15 26.39
C GLU A 18 4.39 -7.77 24.94
N HIS A 19 3.28 -7.07 24.71
CA HIS A 19 2.90 -6.63 23.37
C HIS A 19 3.91 -5.63 22.79
N ALA A 20 4.45 -4.74 23.61
CA ALA A 20 5.51 -3.82 23.20
C ALA A 20 6.77 -4.59 22.74
N GLN A 21 7.20 -5.60 23.49
CA GLN A 21 8.35 -6.45 23.12
C GLN A 21 8.08 -7.25 21.83
N MET A 22 6.91 -7.84 21.68
CA MET A 22 6.53 -8.58 20.47
C MET A 22 6.57 -7.70 19.21
N MET A 23 6.08 -6.46 19.32
CA MET A 23 6.14 -5.50 18.22
C MET A 23 7.53 -4.91 18.01
N ASN A 24 8.52 -5.27 18.84
CA ASN A 24 9.83 -4.63 18.88
C ASN A 24 9.70 -3.11 18.99
N LEU A 25 8.80 -2.64 19.88
CA LEU A 25 8.59 -1.24 20.22
C LEU A 25 9.85 -0.72 20.91
N ILE A 26 10.86 -0.38 20.10
CA ILE A 26 12.11 0.20 20.58
C ILE A 26 11.97 1.72 20.46
N GLU A 27 12.08 2.41 21.60
CA GLU A 27 12.33 3.84 21.63
C GLU A 27 13.83 4.07 21.38
N SER A 28 14.18 4.59 20.20
CA SER A 28 15.56 4.95 19.83
C SER A 28 15.57 6.41 19.37
N ASN A 29 16.39 7.25 20.01
CA ASN A 29 16.58 8.66 19.64
C ASN A 29 15.26 9.47 19.46
N GLY A 30 14.21 9.17 20.24
CA GLY A 30 12.91 9.83 20.13
C GLY A 30 12.01 9.32 19.00
N ASN A 31 12.41 8.25 18.32
CA ASN A 31 11.63 7.54 17.32
C ASN A 31 11.25 6.13 17.79
N ILE A 32 10.11 5.65 17.30
CA ILE A 32 9.64 4.29 17.54
C ILE A 32 9.91 3.44 16.30
N GLU A 33 10.63 2.33 16.48
CA GLU A 33 10.66 1.23 15.54
C GLU A 33 9.57 0.21 15.89
N LEU A 34 8.84 -0.29 14.90
CA LEU A 34 7.83 -1.35 15.07
C LEU A 34 7.99 -2.40 13.98
N ASN A 35 7.89 -3.67 14.36
CA ASN A 35 7.81 -4.81 13.46
C ASN A 35 6.37 -4.98 12.97
N LEU A 36 5.99 -4.21 11.95
CA LEU A 36 4.66 -4.27 11.36
C LEU A 36 4.70 -4.88 9.95
N TYR A 37 4.01 -6.01 9.79
CA TYR A 37 3.76 -6.60 8.47
C TYR A 37 2.93 -5.64 7.63
N ARG A 38 3.40 -5.37 6.40
CA ARG A 38 2.89 -4.30 5.53
C ARG A 38 2.69 -2.95 6.23
N ARG A 39 3.45 -2.65 7.30
CA ARG A 39 3.31 -1.41 8.11
C ARG A 39 1.95 -1.24 8.79
N ALA A 40 1.17 -2.31 8.89
CA ALA A 40 -0.18 -2.29 9.44
C ALA A 40 -0.37 -3.33 10.55
N ILE A 41 0.10 -4.57 10.38
CA ILE A 41 -0.21 -5.65 11.31
C ILE A 41 1.00 -5.99 12.18
N PRO A 42 0.91 -5.89 13.51
CA PRO A 42 1.89 -6.50 14.38
C PRO A 42 1.77 -8.03 14.30
N VAL A 43 2.87 -8.71 13.96
CA VAL A 43 2.88 -10.17 13.83
C VAL A 43 2.68 -10.79 15.23
N GLY A 44 1.81 -11.79 15.33
CA GLY A 44 1.51 -12.50 16.58
C GLY A 44 0.54 -11.79 17.54
N ILE A 45 0.12 -10.54 17.27
CA ILE A 45 -0.88 -9.85 18.11
C ILE A 45 -2.22 -9.76 17.34
N PRO A 46 -3.25 -10.53 17.73
CA PRO A 46 -4.51 -10.56 17.02
C PRO A 46 -5.36 -9.31 17.28
N ASN A 47 -6.35 -9.07 16.40
CA ASN A 47 -7.39 -8.04 16.58
C ASN A 47 -6.89 -6.60 16.70
N ILE A 48 -5.67 -6.33 16.25
CA ILE A 48 -5.13 -4.98 16.19
C ILE A 48 -4.45 -4.72 14.86
N ALA A 49 -4.53 -3.46 14.42
CA ALA A 49 -3.85 -2.97 13.25
C ALA A 49 -3.50 -1.49 13.45
N PHE A 50 -2.43 -1.06 12.81
CA PHE A 50 -1.98 0.31 12.73
C PHE A 50 -2.34 0.88 11.38
N ILE A 51 -2.86 2.11 11.38
CA ILE A 51 -3.11 2.90 10.18
C ILE A 51 -2.28 4.18 10.25
N GLY A 52 -1.71 4.60 9.12
CA GLY A 52 -0.94 5.84 9.05
C GLY A 52 0.50 5.73 9.54
N PHE A 53 1.02 4.54 9.85
CA PHE A 53 2.46 4.32 10.10
C PHE A 53 3.29 4.30 8.80
N THR A 54 2.95 5.20 7.87
CA THR A 54 3.54 5.36 6.56
C THR A 54 3.90 6.84 6.38
N GLY A 55 5.19 7.18 6.40
CA GLY A 55 5.64 8.57 6.30
C GLY A 55 5.63 9.08 4.86
N SER A 56 4.46 9.29 4.25
CA SER A 56 4.31 9.61 2.82
C SER A 56 3.67 10.99 2.56
N ILE A 57 4.08 11.66 1.47
CA ILE A 57 3.45 12.90 0.97
C ILE A 57 1.97 12.73 0.58
N ASN A 58 1.52 11.50 0.34
CA ASN A 58 0.14 11.15 -0.04
C ASN A 58 -0.50 10.20 0.98
N TYR A 59 -0.16 10.36 2.27
CA TYR A 59 -0.56 9.43 3.33
C TYR A 59 -2.07 9.18 3.39
N TRP A 60 -2.89 10.16 3.02
CA TRP A 60 -4.35 10.08 3.07
C TRP A 60 -4.91 9.10 2.05
N MET A 61 -4.35 9.03 0.83
CA MET A 61 -4.71 7.98 -0.15
C MET A 61 -4.23 6.60 0.30
N VAL A 62 -3.02 6.54 0.87
CA VAL A 62 -2.47 5.28 1.40
C VAL A 62 -3.32 4.77 2.56
N ALA A 63 -3.74 5.66 3.47
CA ALA A 63 -4.60 5.34 4.59
C ALA A 63 -5.98 4.86 4.14
N GLU A 64 -6.57 5.46 3.10
CA GLU A 64 -7.83 4.99 2.52
C GLU A 64 -7.70 3.52 2.06
N VAL A 65 -6.68 3.20 1.26
CA VAL A 65 -6.45 1.83 0.78
C VAL A 65 -6.10 0.88 1.93
N ALA A 66 -5.28 1.34 2.88
CA ALA A 66 -4.89 0.56 4.06
C ALA A 66 -6.10 0.25 4.95
N SER A 67 -7.06 1.16 5.10
CA SER A 67 -8.27 0.92 5.89
C SER A 67 -9.12 -0.22 5.32
N HIS A 68 -9.23 -0.28 3.99
CA HIS A 68 -9.89 -1.37 3.29
C HIS A 68 -9.11 -2.69 3.44
N TRP A 69 -7.79 -2.64 3.31
CA TRP A 69 -6.94 -3.81 3.51
C TRP A 69 -7.05 -4.35 4.94
N ILE A 70 -7.00 -3.48 5.96
CA ILE A 70 -7.17 -3.84 7.38
C ILE A 70 -8.57 -4.44 7.62
N SER A 71 -9.60 -3.90 6.98
CA SER A 71 -10.94 -4.47 7.02
C SER A 71 -10.97 -5.90 6.46
N ASP A 72 -10.31 -6.17 5.32
CA ASP A 72 -10.22 -7.52 4.77
C ASP A 72 -9.32 -8.44 5.60
N TYR A 73 -8.31 -7.90 6.29
CA TYR A 73 -7.47 -8.63 7.24
C TYR A 73 -8.32 -9.24 8.36
N PHE A 74 -9.11 -8.41 9.05
CA PHE A 74 -9.98 -8.88 10.14
C PHE A 74 -11.11 -9.79 9.66
N LEU A 75 -11.52 -9.68 8.40
CA LEU A 75 -12.51 -10.58 7.78
C LEU A 75 -11.88 -11.87 7.22
N ASN A 76 -10.56 -12.06 7.38
CA ASN A 76 -9.80 -13.19 6.85
C ASN A 76 -9.96 -13.39 5.33
N ARG A 77 -9.98 -12.28 4.58
CA ARG A 77 -10.17 -12.26 3.11
C ARG A 77 -8.90 -12.01 2.33
N LEU A 78 -7.79 -11.71 3.01
CA LEU A 78 -6.53 -11.37 2.37
C LEU A 78 -5.72 -12.60 1.96
N ARG A 79 -4.91 -12.41 0.92
CA ARG A 79 -3.92 -13.39 0.46
C ARG A 79 -2.59 -13.13 1.17
N LEU A 80 -2.48 -13.60 2.41
CA LEU A 80 -1.29 -13.41 3.24
C LEU A 80 -0.39 -14.66 3.22
N PRO A 81 0.91 -14.52 3.54
CA PRO A 81 1.78 -15.65 3.80
C PRO A 81 1.20 -16.56 4.88
N SER A 82 1.38 -17.88 4.73
CA SER A 82 0.84 -18.87 5.65
C SER A 82 1.60 -18.98 6.98
N SER A 83 2.77 -18.34 7.13
CA SER A 83 3.57 -18.37 8.34
C SER A 83 3.99 -16.98 8.80
N GLU A 84 4.01 -16.78 10.11
CA GLU A 84 4.53 -15.57 10.75
C GLU A 84 6.02 -15.34 10.43
N GLU A 85 6.81 -16.42 10.34
CA GLU A 85 8.21 -16.35 9.94
C GLU A 85 8.40 -15.65 8.59
N LYS A 86 7.56 -15.97 7.60
CA LYS A 86 7.59 -15.29 6.29
C LYS A 86 7.21 -13.81 6.39
N MET A 87 6.29 -13.46 7.29
CA MET A 87 5.96 -12.06 7.55
C MET A 87 7.16 -11.32 8.17
N TYR A 88 7.84 -11.93 9.14
CA TYR A 88 9.06 -11.37 9.73
C TYR A 88 10.19 -11.23 8.73
N ASP A 89 10.39 -12.21 7.84
CA ASP A 89 11.39 -12.15 6.78
C ASP A 89 11.12 -10.98 5.82
N GLU A 90 9.86 -10.74 5.49
CA GLU A 90 9.46 -9.63 4.64
C GLU A 90 9.66 -8.28 5.34
N ILE A 91 9.38 -8.20 6.65
CA ILE A 91 9.66 -7.00 7.47
C ILE A 91 11.16 -6.69 7.42
N ARG A 92 12.03 -7.69 7.70
CA ARG A 92 13.49 -7.52 7.66
C ARG A 92 13.99 -7.12 6.27
N THR A 93 13.50 -7.79 5.23
CA THR A 93 13.90 -7.50 3.84
C THR A 93 13.54 -6.07 3.44
N ASN A 94 12.32 -5.63 3.74
CA ASN A 94 11.88 -4.26 3.45
C ASN A 94 12.67 -3.24 4.27
N ARG A 95 12.95 -3.55 5.53
CA ARG A 95 13.77 -2.72 6.42
C ARG A 95 15.18 -2.52 5.86
N ASP A 96 15.85 -3.61 5.48
CA ASP A 96 17.22 -3.58 4.95
C ASP A 96 17.29 -2.84 3.61
N PHE A 97 16.32 -3.06 2.73
CA PHE A 97 16.21 -2.32 1.46
C PHE A 97 16.18 -0.81 1.71
N ILE A 98 15.47 -0.38 2.75
CA ILE A 98 15.19 1.03 3.00
C ILE A 98 16.37 1.72 3.67
N ARG A 99 16.98 1.05 4.65
CA ARG A 99 18.27 1.47 5.22
C ARG A 99 19.31 1.64 4.12
N LYS A 100 19.40 0.68 3.20
CA LYS A 100 20.35 0.70 2.08
C LYS A 100 20.08 1.81 1.06
N MET A 101 18.82 1.97 0.62
CA MET A 101 18.48 2.90 -0.46
C MET A 101 18.43 4.35 -0.03
N PHE A 102 17.95 4.63 1.19
CA PHE A 102 17.71 6.00 1.62
C PHE A 102 18.76 6.55 2.56
N ARG A 103 19.66 5.71 3.11
CA ARG A 103 20.64 6.12 4.15
C ARG A 103 19.98 6.89 5.31
N GLN A 104 18.70 6.64 5.55
CA GLN A 104 17.90 7.26 6.60
C GLN A 104 17.53 6.20 7.63
N GLU A 105 17.32 6.64 8.88
CA GLU A 105 16.62 5.84 9.86
C GLU A 105 15.22 5.48 9.30
N GLU A 106 14.75 4.27 9.57
CA GLU A 106 13.56 3.63 8.97
C GLU A 106 12.26 4.45 8.97
N HIS A 107 12.23 5.50 9.77
CA HIS A 107 11.04 6.25 10.15
C HIS A 107 10.59 7.26 9.07
N GLU A 108 11.41 7.54 8.06
CA GLU A 108 11.12 8.53 7.01
C GLU A 108 10.88 7.89 5.64
N PHE A 109 9.74 7.23 5.47
CA PHE A 109 9.36 6.60 4.19
C PHE A 109 8.82 7.57 3.14
N ARG A 110 9.44 8.75 2.99
CA ARG A 110 8.90 9.89 2.24
C ARG A 110 8.67 9.61 0.75
N TYR A 111 9.31 8.57 0.18
CA TYR A 111 9.53 8.52 -1.27
C TYR A 111 8.80 7.40 -2.05
N TYR A 112 8.17 6.42 -1.39
CA TYR A 112 7.41 5.36 -2.09
C TYR A 112 5.95 5.31 -1.66
N TRP A 113 5.14 6.24 -2.16
CA TRP A 113 3.72 6.31 -1.80
C TRP A 113 2.81 5.39 -2.62
N ALA A 114 3.19 5.08 -3.86
CA ALA A 114 2.41 4.20 -4.73
C ALA A 114 2.55 2.71 -4.35
N ALA A 115 3.77 2.27 -4.00
CA ALA A 115 4.06 0.86 -3.74
C ALA A 115 3.22 0.25 -2.60
N PRO A 116 3.03 0.89 -1.43
CA PRO A 116 2.14 0.38 -0.39
C PRO A 116 0.71 0.16 -0.89
N MET A 117 0.17 1.07 -1.71
CA MET A 117 -1.18 0.91 -2.25
C MET A 117 -1.28 -0.27 -3.20
N GLU A 118 -0.30 -0.45 -4.10
CA GLU A 118 -0.26 -1.60 -5.00
C GLU A 118 -0.16 -2.92 -4.24
N ILE A 119 0.66 -2.97 -3.20
CA ILE A 119 0.80 -4.12 -2.31
C ILE A 119 -0.55 -4.46 -1.66
N TYR A 120 -1.20 -3.47 -1.03
CA TYR A 120 -2.50 -3.67 -0.41
C TYR A 120 -3.57 -4.11 -1.42
N MET A 121 -3.61 -3.48 -2.60
CA MET A 121 -4.53 -3.87 -3.66
C MET A 121 -4.28 -5.30 -4.14
N ASN A 122 -3.01 -5.71 -4.29
CA ASN A 122 -2.66 -7.05 -4.70
C ASN A 122 -3.05 -8.11 -3.66
N ASP A 123 -2.80 -7.84 -2.36
CA ASP A 123 -3.16 -8.73 -1.26
C ASP A 123 -4.69 -8.91 -1.16
N MET A 124 -5.46 -7.86 -1.44
CA MET A 124 -6.94 -7.91 -1.57
C MET A 124 -7.40 -8.57 -2.89
N GLY A 125 -6.46 -8.84 -3.81
CA GLY A 125 -6.77 -9.40 -5.11
C GLY A 125 -7.52 -8.45 -6.05
N LEU A 126 -7.28 -7.15 -5.95
CA LEU A 126 -7.89 -6.10 -6.78
C LEU A 126 -7.07 -5.82 -8.05
N ALA A 127 -7.64 -5.05 -8.98
CA ALA A 127 -6.91 -4.55 -10.13
C ALA A 127 -5.94 -3.42 -9.73
N LEU A 128 -4.68 -3.54 -10.16
CA LEU A 128 -3.65 -2.52 -9.94
C LEU A 128 -3.84 -1.30 -10.85
N HIS A 129 -4.26 -1.52 -12.09
CA HIS A 129 -4.61 -0.43 -13.00
C HIS A 129 -5.92 0.23 -12.58
N ARG A 130 -5.89 1.54 -12.38
CA ARG A 130 -7.03 2.30 -11.86
C ARG A 130 -7.75 3.13 -12.92
N THR A 131 -7.19 3.24 -14.12
CA THR A 131 -7.78 3.92 -15.28
C THR A 131 -8.06 2.95 -16.42
N ASN A 132 -8.72 3.45 -17.48
CA ASN A 132 -9.16 2.63 -18.61
C ASN A 132 -8.17 2.62 -19.79
N ASN A 133 -7.04 3.31 -19.71
CA ASN A 133 -6.02 3.32 -20.77
C ASN A 133 -4.63 3.53 -20.20
N TRP A 134 -3.62 3.07 -20.94
CA TRP A 134 -2.23 3.11 -20.47
C TRP A 134 -1.65 4.53 -20.36
N ILE A 135 -2.05 5.48 -21.21
CA ILE A 135 -1.51 6.85 -21.16
C ILE A 135 -1.89 7.53 -19.84
N SER A 136 -3.17 7.51 -19.48
CA SER A 136 -3.62 8.07 -18.20
C SER A 136 -3.08 7.30 -17.01
N GLU A 137 -2.88 6.00 -17.15
CA GLU A 137 -2.36 5.16 -16.06
C GLU A 137 -0.95 5.59 -15.66
N TYR A 138 -0.06 5.71 -16.65
CA TYR A 138 1.38 5.93 -16.44
C TYR A 138 1.78 7.42 -16.44
N PHE A 139 1.14 8.25 -17.25
CA PHE A 139 1.50 9.68 -17.40
C PHE A 139 0.51 10.63 -16.71
N GLY A 140 -0.66 10.13 -16.30
CA GLY A 140 -1.65 10.94 -15.62
C GLY A 140 -1.29 11.21 -14.16
N VAL A 141 -1.80 12.31 -13.61
CA VAL A 141 -1.71 12.60 -12.17
C VAL A 141 -2.52 11.55 -11.40
N TYR A 142 -1.95 11.05 -10.30
CA TYR A 142 -2.66 10.13 -9.41
C TYR A 142 -3.54 10.93 -8.45
N ARG A 143 -4.83 10.97 -8.74
CA ARG A 143 -5.86 11.69 -7.97
C ARG A 143 -6.70 10.70 -7.15
N PRO A 144 -7.41 11.17 -6.12
CA PRO A 144 -8.26 10.32 -5.26
C PRO A 144 -9.37 9.62 -6.03
N ASP A 145 -9.83 10.24 -7.12
CA ASP A 145 -10.82 9.66 -8.02
C ASP A 145 -10.41 8.29 -8.57
N ARG A 146 -9.11 7.97 -8.61
CA ARG A 146 -8.60 6.63 -8.98
C ARG A 146 -9.03 5.54 -7.98
N LEU A 147 -9.34 5.91 -6.75
CA LEU A 147 -9.84 5.00 -5.71
C LEU A 147 -11.38 4.90 -5.71
N LYS A 148 -12.09 5.66 -6.55
CA LYS A 148 -13.54 5.59 -6.65
C LYS A 148 -14.00 4.16 -6.97
N GLY A 149 -15.00 3.70 -6.22
CA GLY A 149 -15.56 2.35 -6.35
C GLY A 149 -14.72 1.23 -5.75
N LEU A 150 -13.65 1.54 -5.00
CA LEU A 150 -12.80 0.54 -4.34
C LEU A 150 -13.60 -0.36 -3.39
N HIS A 151 -14.51 0.21 -2.59
CA HIS A 151 -15.41 -0.55 -1.72
C HIS A 151 -16.29 -1.53 -2.53
N GLU A 152 -16.92 -1.06 -3.60
CA GLU A 152 -17.79 -1.90 -4.43
C GLU A 152 -17.02 -3.02 -5.14
N GLU A 153 -15.80 -2.73 -5.62
CA GLU A 153 -14.91 -3.73 -6.21
C GLU A 153 -14.60 -4.86 -5.22
N ARG A 154 -14.25 -4.50 -3.97
CA ARG A 154 -14.02 -5.46 -2.88
C ARG A 154 -15.26 -6.27 -2.58
N LYS A 155 -16.43 -5.61 -2.50
CA LYS A 155 -17.71 -6.26 -2.21
C LYS A 155 -18.08 -7.28 -3.30
N ILE A 156 -17.91 -6.93 -4.58
CA ILE A 156 -18.15 -7.83 -5.71
C ILE A 156 -17.23 -9.04 -5.62
N ILE A 157 -15.93 -8.86 -5.37
CA ILE A 157 -14.99 -9.99 -5.23
C ILE A 157 -15.38 -10.88 -4.06
N ALA A 158 -15.73 -10.30 -2.91
CA ALA A 158 -16.15 -11.08 -1.74
C ALA A 158 -17.44 -11.89 -1.98
N GLN A 159 -18.37 -11.35 -2.77
CA GLN A 159 -19.64 -12.01 -3.08
C GLN A 159 -19.54 -13.05 -4.22
N THR A 160 -18.76 -12.75 -5.25
CA THR A 160 -18.73 -13.54 -6.49
C THR A 160 -17.49 -14.40 -6.64
N GLY A 161 -16.44 -14.14 -5.87
CA GLY A 161 -15.10 -14.72 -6.05
C GLY A 161 -14.35 -14.24 -7.29
N HIS A 162 -14.98 -13.39 -8.13
CA HIS A 162 -14.44 -12.97 -9.41
C HIS A 162 -14.09 -11.48 -9.40
N ARG A 163 -12.97 -11.15 -10.07
CA ARG A 163 -12.57 -9.76 -10.29
C ARG A 163 -13.51 -9.11 -11.31
N PRO A 164 -14.08 -7.93 -11.03
CA PRO A 164 -14.86 -7.21 -12.04
C PRO A 164 -13.98 -6.86 -13.23
N ARG A 165 -14.48 -7.12 -14.45
CA ARG A 165 -13.78 -6.78 -15.69
C ARG A 165 -13.82 -5.27 -15.89
N ARG A 166 -12.65 -4.63 -15.89
CA ARG A 166 -12.49 -3.25 -16.37
C ARG A 166 -11.95 -3.29 -17.79
N PHE A 167 -12.55 -2.51 -18.69
CA PHE A 167 -11.97 -2.31 -20.00
C PHE A 167 -10.67 -1.51 -19.85
N TYR A 168 -9.56 -2.06 -20.35
CA TYR A 168 -8.26 -1.42 -20.33
C TYR A 168 -7.68 -1.40 -21.73
N PHE A 169 -7.56 -0.20 -22.29
CA PHE A 169 -6.96 0.03 -23.60
C PHE A 169 -5.43 0.02 -23.46
N SER A 170 -4.85 -1.16 -23.64
CA SER A 170 -3.42 -1.39 -23.50
C SER A 170 -2.61 -0.70 -24.60
N PHE A 171 -1.30 -0.55 -24.37
CA PHE A 171 -0.37 -0.04 -25.37
C PHE A 171 -0.44 -0.85 -26.68
N GLN A 172 -0.49 -2.18 -26.59
CA GLN A 172 -0.56 -3.07 -27.75
C GLN A 172 -1.87 -2.87 -28.55
N LEU A 173 -3.01 -2.79 -27.85
CA LEU A 173 -4.30 -2.49 -28.47
C LEU A 173 -4.28 -1.12 -29.17
N ASN A 174 -3.63 -0.14 -28.55
CA ASN A 174 -3.45 1.19 -29.13
C ASN A 174 -2.58 1.16 -30.40
N MET A 175 -1.44 0.46 -30.36
CA MET A 175 -0.57 0.29 -31.53
C MET A 175 -1.25 -0.44 -32.69
N LEU A 176 -2.01 -1.51 -32.39
CA LEU A 176 -2.79 -2.22 -33.40
C LEU A 176 -3.84 -1.31 -34.05
N LEU A 177 -4.53 -0.49 -33.26
CA LEU A 177 -5.50 0.47 -33.77
C LEU A 177 -4.83 1.51 -34.67
N ILE A 178 -3.67 2.05 -34.27
CA ILE A 178 -2.90 3.00 -35.09
C ILE A 178 -2.47 2.37 -36.41
N MET A 179 -1.94 1.15 -36.37
CA MET A 179 -1.55 0.42 -37.59
C MET A 179 -2.74 0.18 -38.53
N LEU A 180 -3.90 -0.20 -37.98
CA LEU A 180 -5.13 -0.39 -38.74
C LEU A 180 -5.58 0.92 -39.41
N LEU A 181 -5.55 2.04 -38.67
CA LEU A 181 -5.91 3.35 -39.18
C LEU A 181 -4.94 3.82 -40.28
N MET A 182 -3.64 3.56 -40.12
CA MET A 182 -2.64 3.85 -41.16
C MET A 182 -2.86 3.01 -42.43
N LEU A 183 -3.18 1.73 -42.29
CA LEU A 183 -3.50 0.85 -43.42
C LEU A 183 -4.75 1.32 -44.15
N LEU A 184 -5.81 1.69 -43.44
CA LEU A 184 -7.03 2.23 -44.03
C LEU A 184 -6.78 3.55 -44.75
N TYR A 185 -5.95 4.44 -44.19
CA TYR A 185 -5.55 5.70 -44.84
C TYR A 185 -4.75 5.47 -46.12
N LEU A 186 -3.94 4.42 -46.22
CA LEU A 186 -3.17 4.09 -47.42
C LEU A 186 -4.02 3.47 -48.55
N ILE A 187 -5.23 2.98 -48.24
CA ILE A 187 -6.14 2.32 -49.19
C ILE A 187 -7.21 3.30 -49.71
N LEU A 188 -7.39 4.45 -49.04
CA LEU A 188 -8.30 5.54 -49.41
C LEU A 188 -7.59 6.62 -50.23
#